data_AF-A0A5N6J8L9-F1
#
_entry.id   AF-A0A5N6J8L9-F1
#
_cell.length_a   1.000
_cell.length_b   1.000
_cell.length_c   1.000
_cell.angle_alpha   90.00
_cell.angle_beta   90.00
_cell.angle_gamma   90.00
#
_symmetry.space_group_name_H-M   'P 1'
#
loop_
_entity.id
_entity.type
_entity.pdbx_description
1 polymer ?
#
loop_
_entity_poly.entity_id
_entity_poly.type
_entity_poly.pdbx_seq_one_letter_code
_entity_poly.pdbx_strand_id
1 'polypeptide(L)'
;MHLFDQAILLSEYVISFLSSSAAVCTLPVPFSDVKGTCILLKDCPGFKTPGFCAGPSDIQCCTDSFAPKSGPSTGDIGDLGLRLVKSFEAWKPEFYCDISGRPPSSPRHCGPGEGILTIGWGHACIPESSCDSISSPLSKTDGDALLRDDLQVKVNCVLVGITVELTQNQFDALVSFAYNTGCGSLAIVAQILNKGDVAGATSKMKEYTKSGGTVLPGLVKRRAIEVNLFTS
;
A
#
# COMPACT_ATOMS: atom_id res chain seq x y z
N MET A 1 -62.40 -44.01 17.24
CA MET A 1 -62.66 -42.60 17.62
C MET A 1 -61.34 -42.01 18.07
N HIS A 2 -60.50 -41.51 17.14
CA HIS A 2 -60.38 -40.10 16.71
C HIS A 2 -59.96 -39.19 17.89
N LEU A 3 -58.72 -38.70 18.02
CA LEU A 3 -57.95 -37.71 17.22
C LEU A 3 -58.65 -36.35 17.03
N PHE A 4 -57.85 -35.27 17.17
CA PHE A 4 -58.10 -33.82 17.03
C PHE A 4 -58.61 -33.11 18.33
N ASP A 5 -58.18 -31.92 18.74
CA ASP A 5 -57.45 -30.83 18.06
C ASP A 5 -56.94 -29.75 19.05
N GLN A 6 -55.86 -29.02 18.65
CA GLN A 6 -55.53 -27.58 18.83
C GLN A 6 -55.68 -26.85 20.19
N ALA A 7 -54.98 -25.76 20.55
CA ALA A 7 -53.79 -25.00 20.13
C ALA A 7 -53.72 -23.75 21.05
N ILE A 8 -52.59 -23.01 21.03
CA ILE A 8 -52.40 -21.59 21.41
C ILE A 8 -51.98 -21.27 22.86
N LEU A 9 -50.74 -20.71 22.96
CA LEU A 9 -50.26 -19.54 23.73
C LEU A 9 -48.73 -19.72 23.93
N LEU A 10 -47.85 -19.33 22.98
CA LEU A 10 -47.21 -18.01 22.82
C LEU A 10 -46.84 -17.31 24.15
N SER A 11 -45.54 -17.20 24.46
CA SER A 11 -44.76 -15.94 24.43
C SER A 11 -43.51 -16.01 25.31
N GLU A 12 -42.44 -15.44 24.78
CA GLU A 12 -41.28 -14.86 25.49
C GLU A 12 -40.14 -15.75 25.99
N TYR A 13 -38.92 -15.28 25.67
CA TYR A 13 -37.63 -15.61 26.29
C TYR A 13 -36.76 -16.76 25.76
N VAL A 14 -36.67 -16.93 24.44
CA VAL A 14 -35.41 -17.41 23.83
C VAL A 14 -35.07 -16.58 22.58
N ILE A 15 -35.03 -15.26 22.72
CA ILE A 15 -34.19 -14.44 21.84
C ILE A 15 -32.81 -14.41 22.51
N SER A 16 -32.08 -15.50 22.33
CA SER A 16 -30.64 -15.51 22.52
C SER A 16 -30.06 -14.52 21.53
N PHE A 17 -29.66 -13.35 22.03
CA PHE A 17 -28.73 -12.44 21.38
C PHE A 17 -27.49 -13.22 20.94
N LEU A 18 -27.50 -13.72 19.70
CA LEU A 18 -26.26 -13.92 18.97
C LEU A 18 -25.76 -12.52 18.63
N SER A 19 -25.01 -11.90 19.54
CA SER A 19 -24.04 -10.89 19.13
C SER A 19 -23.04 -11.61 18.25
N SER A 20 -23.32 -11.66 16.95
CA SER A 20 -22.37 -12.18 15.96
C SER A 20 -21.21 -11.21 15.94
N SER A 21 -20.20 -11.47 16.79
CA SER A 21 -18.92 -10.80 16.73
C SER A 21 -18.44 -10.95 15.29
N ALA A 22 -18.45 -9.87 14.53
CA ALA A 22 -18.07 -9.92 13.13
C ALA A 22 -16.64 -10.50 13.02
N ALA A 23 -16.47 -11.52 12.18
CA ALA A 23 -15.23 -12.30 12.14
C ALA A 23 -14.06 -11.38 11.79
N VAL A 24 -12.95 -11.47 12.53
CA VAL A 24 -11.77 -10.64 12.27
C VAL A 24 -10.94 -11.28 11.16
N CYS A 25 -10.51 -10.47 10.19
CA CYS A 25 -9.56 -10.85 9.16
C CYS A 25 -8.20 -10.17 9.40
N THR A 26 -7.16 -10.82 8.89
CA THR A 26 -5.81 -10.26 8.82
C THR A 26 -5.37 -10.22 7.38
N LEU A 27 -4.85 -9.08 6.97
CA LEU A 27 -4.27 -8.92 5.65
C LEU A 27 -2.89 -9.59 5.60
N PRO A 28 -2.40 -9.96 4.40
CA PRO A 28 -1.06 -10.51 4.27
C PRO A 28 -0.03 -9.40 4.47
N VAL A 29 1.20 -9.77 4.81
CA VAL A 29 2.35 -8.84 4.86
C VAL A 29 2.39 -8.01 3.58
N PRO A 30 2.47 -6.66 3.68
CA PRO A 30 2.84 -5.86 4.87
C PRO A 30 1.75 -5.52 5.87
N PHE A 31 0.49 -5.80 5.59
CA PHE A 31 -0.64 -5.31 6.39
C PHE A 31 -1.09 -6.32 7.47
N SER A 32 -0.21 -7.25 7.86
CA SER A 32 -0.54 -8.29 8.85
C SER A 32 -0.84 -7.76 10.24
N ASP A 33 -0.38 -6.55 10.55
CA ASP A 33 -0.70 -5.80 11.76
C ASP A 33 -2.06 -5.09 11.68
N VAL A 34 -2.60 -4.89 10.46
CA VAL A 34 -3.93 -4.32 10.24
C VAL A 34 -4.97 -5.41 10.45
N LYS A 35 -5.75 -5.25 11.53
CA LYS A 35 -6.95 -6.06 11.78
C LYS A 35 -8.12 -5.46 11.02
N GLY A 36 -8.82 -6.30 10.27
CA GLY A 36 -10.07 -5.95 9.63
C GLY A 36 -11.22 -6.78 10.16
N THR A 37 -12.42 -6.42 9.73
CA THR A 37 -13.67 -7.07 10.07
C THR A 37 -14.28 -7.61 8.78
N CYS A 38 -14.61 -8.90 8.76
CA CYS A 38 -15.35 -9.53 7.68
C CYS A 38 -16.80 -9.08 7.70
N ILE A 39 -17.15 -8.20 6.76
CA ILE A 39 -18.50 -7.66 6.61
C ILE A 39 -18.87 -7.60 5.13
N LEU A 40 -20.16 -7.37 4.85
CA LEU A 40 -20.65 -7.24 3.49
C LEU A 40 -20.00 -6.02 2.82
N LEU A 41 -19.69 -6.15 1.53
CA LEU A 41 -19.04 -5.13 0.72
C LEU A 41 -19.80 -3.79 0.74
N LYS A 42 -21.14 -3.84 0.81
CA LYS A 42 -22.00 -2.65 0.90
C LYS A 42 -21.92 -1.94 2.26
N ASP A 43 -21.56 -2.67 3.31
CA ASP A 43 -21.57 -2.20 4.70
C ASP A 43 -20.17 -1.80 5.19
N CYS A 44 -19.14 -1.99 4.36
CA CYS A 44 -17.76 -1.62 4.68
C CYS A 44 -17.50 -0.12 4.42
N PRO A 45 -17.26 0.70 5.47
CA PRO A 45 -16.94 2.12 5.31
C PRO A 45 -15.47 2.39 4.91
N GLY A 46 -14.63 1.35 4.88
CA GLY A 46 -13.19 1.45 4.64
C GLY A 46 -12.68 0.56 3.49
N PHE A 47 -11.42 0.14 3.59
CA PHE A 47 -10.76 -0.65 2.55
C PHE A 47 -11.26 -2.10 2.56
N LYS A 48 -11.70 -2.58 1.40
CA LYS A 48 -12.24 -3.93 1.18
C LYS A 48 -11.17 -4.80 0.56
N THR A 49 -10.83 -5.91 1.22
CA THR A 49 -9.88 -6.88 0.67
C THR A 49 -10.55 -8.23 0.46
N PRO A 50 -10.71 -8.70 -0.80
CA PRO A 50 -11.30 -9.99 -1.09
C PRO A 50 -10.37 -11.14 -0.70
N GLY A 51 -10.95 -12.31 -0.40
CA GLY A 51 -10.18 -13.54 -0.19
C GLY A 51 -9.57 -13.72 1.20
N PHE A 52 -9.84 -12.80 2.13
CA PHE A 52 -9.37 -12.87 3.53
C PHE A 52 -10.50 -13.15 4.54
N CYS A 53 -11.71 -13.38 4.03
CA CYS A 53 -12.88 -13.71 4.82
C CYS A 53 -13.51 -15.00 4.28
N ALA A 54 -13.96 -15.86 5.19
CA ALA A 54 -14.74 -17.03 4.82
C ALA A 54 -16.16 -16.61 4.45
N GLY A 55 -16.72 -17.26 3.43
CA GLY A 55 -18.10 -17.01 3.00
C GLY A 55 -18.20 -16.59 1.53
N PRO A 56 -19.36 -16.07 1.12
CA PRO A 56 -19.59 -15.60 -0.24
C PRO A 56 -18.70 -14.39 -0.61
N SER A 57 -18.55 -14.15 -1.91
CA SER A 57 -17.63 -13.14 -2.46
C SER A 57 -17.98 -11.68 -2.12
N ASP A 58 -19.19 -11.44 -1.62
CA ASP A 58 -19.67 -10.16 -1.12
C ASP A 58 -19.30 -9.93 0.36
N ILE A 59 -18.73 -10.91 1.06
CA ILE A 59 -18.08 -10.72 2.36
C ILE A 59 -16.58 -10.53 2.15
N GLN A 60 -16.08 -9.36 2.53
CA GLN A 60 -14.67 -9.02 2.38
C GLN A 60 -14.08 -8.49 3.67
N CYS A 61 -12.75 -8.51 3.75
CA CYS A 61 -12.04 -7.96 4.88
C CYS A 61 -12.12 -6.44 4.84
N CYS A 62 -12.86 -5.83 5.76
CA CYS A 62 -13.00 -4.39 5.87
C CYS A 62 -12.05 -3.83 6.91
N THR A 63 -11.33 -2.76 6.63
CA THR A 63 -10.45 -2.12 7.63
C THR A 63 -10.85 -0.66 7.84
N ASP A 64 -11.12 -0.30 9.10
CA ASP A 64 -11.74 0.98 9.48
C ASP A 64 -10.73 2.16 9.46
N SER A 65 -9.43 1.87 9.43
CA SER A 65 -8.36 2.88 9.56
C SER A 65 -8.07 3.66 8.27
N PHE A 66 -8.79 3.41 7.19
CA PHE A 66 -8.47 3.94 5.86
C PHE A 66 -9.71 4.38 5.08
N ALA A 67 -10.71 4.94 5.79
CA ALA A 67 -11.85 5.55 5.13
C ALA A 67 -11.36 6.65 4.15
N PRO A 68 -11.78 6.62 2.87
CA PRO A 68 -11.43 7.66 1.93
C PRO A 68 -12.09 8.96 2.37
N LYS A 69 -11.31 9.92 2.86
CA LYS A 69 -11.70 11.32 2.65
C LYS A 69 -11.57 11.56 1.15
N SER A 70 -12.62 12.13 0.57
CA SER A 70 -12.70 12.66 -0.79
C SER A 70 -11.33 13.11 -1.35
N GLY A 71 -10.90 12.54 -2.47
CA GLY A 71 -9.64 12.86 -3.15
C GLY A 71 -8.38 12.68 -2.27
N PRO A 72 -7.18 12.88 -2.80
CA PRO A 72 -6.03 13.12 -1.93
C PRO A 72 -6.25 14.43 -1.17
N SER A 73 -6.80 14.36 0.05
CA SER A 73 -7.21 15.52 0.85
C SER A 73 -6.10 16.54 1.13
N THR A 74 -4.85 16.16 0.90
CA THR A 74 -3.64 16.98 1.05
C THR A 74 -2.73 16.97 -0.19
N GLY A 75 -3.09 16.24 -1.25
CA GLY A 75 -2.20 16.01 -2.40
C GLY A 75 -0.94 15.21 -2.06
N ASP A 76 -0.89 14.51 -0.93
CA ASP A 76 0.29 13.77 -0.45
C ASP A 76 -0.02 12.28 -0.24
N ILE A 77 1.03 11.48 -0.04
CA ILE A 77 0.92 10.04 0.17
C ILE A 77 0.25 9.73 1.52
N GLY A 78 -0.78 8.88 1.49
CA GLY A 78 -1.47 8.39 2.68
C GLY A 78 -0.64 7.36 3.45
N ASP A 79 -1.13 6.98 4.64
CA ASP A 79 -0.46 5.98 5.48
C ASP A 79 -0.45 4.59 4.84
N LEU A 80 -1.45 4.25 4.02
CA LEU A 80 -1.45 3.01 3.23
C LEU A 80 -0.36 3.03 2.18
N GLY A 81 -0.26 4.11 1.40
CA GLY A 81 0.80 4.29 0.42
C GLY A 81 2.18 4.21 1.05
N LEU A 82 2.40 4.90 2.18
CA LEU A 82 3.68 4.86 2.87
C LEU A 82 4.00 3.44 3.36
N ARG A 83 3.04 2.73 3.99
CA ARG A 83 3.20 1.33 4.41
C ARG A 83 3.48 0.41 3.22
N LEU A 84 2.80 0.63 2.09
CA LEU A 84 2.99 -0.14 0.87
C LEU A 84 4.41 0.03 0.34
N VAL A 85 4.91 1.27 0.19
CA VAL A 85 6.29 1.51 -0.26
C VAL A 85 7.28 0.82 0.68
N LYS A 86 7.17 1.06 2.00
CA LYS A 86 8.03 0.45 3.03
C LYS A 86 8.03 -1.08 2.98
N SER A 87 6.96 -1.72 2.50
CA SER A 87 6.90 -3.17 2.41
C SER A 87 7.85 -3.79 1.38
N PHE A 88 8.29 -2.98 0.42
CA PHE A 88 9.23 -3.39 -0.62
C PHE A 88 10.66 -2.96 -0.29
N GLU A 89 10.82 -2.01 0.63
CA GLU A 89 12.12 -1.47 1.03
C GLU A 89 12.67 -2.18 2.27
N ALA A 90 13.99 -2.28 2.36
CA ALA A 90 14.65 -2.82 3.55
C ALA A 90 14.92 -1.69 4.56
N TRP A 91 14.54 -1.87 5.83
CA TRP A 91 14.90 -0.94 6.90
C TRP A 91 16.38 -1.05 7.26
N LYS A 92 17.13 0.04 7.12
CA LYS A 92 18.55 0.15 7.50
C LYS A 92 18.75 1.37 8.41
N PRO A 93 18.76 1.22 9.74
CA PRO A 93 18.91 2.37 10.64
C PRO A 93 20.33 2.95 10.60
N GLU A 94 21.31 2.23 10.07
CA GLU A 94 22.68 2.69 9.88
C GLU A 94 22.96 3.00 8.41
N PHE A 95 23.92 3.89 8.16
CA PHE A 95 24.42 4.14 6.82
C PHE A 95 25.02 2.88 6.20
N TYR A 96 24.73 2.65 4.92
CA TYR A 96 25.30 1.59 4.11
C TYR A 96 25.52 2.07 2.68
N CYS A 97 26.31 1.34 1.91
CA CYS A 97 26.51 1.61 0.48
C CYS A 97 25.64 0.69 -0.35
N ASP A 98 24.78 1.25 -1.21
CA ASP A 98 23.68 0.53 -1.86
C ASP A 98 24.10 -0.64 -2.77
N ILE A 99 25.22 -0.53 -3.49
CA ILE A 99 25.73 -1.61 -4.35
C ILE A 99 26.34 -2.73 -3.50
N SER A 100 27.16 -2.38 -2.50
CA SER A 100 27.85 -3.38 -1.69
C SER A 100 27.00 -4.00 -0.58
N GLY A 101 25.94 -3.28 -0.15
CA GLY A 101 25.11 -3.60 1.00
C GLY A 101 25.84 -3.53 2.36
N ARG A 102 27.08 -3.01 2.38
CA ARG A 102 27.96 -2.96 3.56
C ARG A 102 28.01 -1.58 4.18
N PRO A 103 28.45 -1.45 5.45
CA PRO A 103 28.81 -0.16 6.03
C PRO A 103 29.83 0.56 5.15
N PRO A 104 29.83 1.90 5.14
CA PRO A 104 30.74 2.68 4.32
C PRO A 104 32.21 2.47 4.72
N SER A 105 33.10 2.39 3.73
CA SER A 105 34.55 2.18 3.95
C SER A 105 35.25 3.39 4.59
N SER A 106 34.60 4.55 4.60
CA SER A 106 35.02 5.76 5.32
C SER A 106 33.80 6.42 5.99
N PRO A 107 33.98 7.21 7.06
CA PRO A 107 32.85 7.87 7.73
C PRO A 107 32.01 8.69 6.74
N ARG A 108 30.75 8.27 6.55
CA ARG A 108 29.79 8.89 5.61
C ARG A 108 30.29 8.97 4.16
N HIS A 109 31.09 8.02 3.71
CA HIS A 109 31.56 7.98 2.33
C HIS A 109 31.65 6.54 1.80
N CYS A 110 31.03 6.32 0.64
CA CYS A 110 31.12 5.05 -0.08
C CYS A 110 32.24 5.11 -1.11
N GLY A 111 33.20 4.19 -0.99
CA GLY A 111 34.35 4.13 -1.86
C GLY A 111 34.01 3.68 -3.29
N PRO A 112 35.00 3.70 -4.20
CA PRO A 112 34.79 3.29 -5.59
C PRO A 112 34.19 1.89 -5.71
N GLY A 113 33.05 1.80 -6.40
CA GLY A 113 32.32 0.53 -6.61
C GLY A 113 31.46 0.07 -5.43
N GLU A 114 31.42 0.80 -4.32
CA GLU A 114 30.59 0.46 -3.16
C GLU A 114 29.15 0.97 -3.30
N GLY A 115 28.96 2.01 -4.12
CA GLY A 115 27.66 2.61 -4.40
C GLY A 115 27.49 3.98 -3.77
N ILE A 116 26.24 4.36 -3.52
CA ILE A 116 25.83 5.62 -2.90
C ILE A 116 25.59 5.38 -1.41
N LEU A 117 26.03 6.33 -0.58
CA LEU A 117 25.72 6.35 0.85
C LEU A 117 24.21 6.44 1.04
N THR A 118 23.64 5.48 1.75
CA THR A 118 22.19 5.29 1.85
C THR A 118 21.80 4.96 3.30
N ILE A 119 20.60 5.38 3.74
CA ILE A 119 20.08 5.10 5.09
C ILE A 119 18.54 4.96 5.09
N GLY A 120 17.99 4.39 6.14
CA GLY A 120 16.55 4.33 6.39
C GLY A 120 15.83 3.39 5.44
N TRP A 121 14.81 3.90 4.74
CA TRP A 121 14.05 3.19 3.71
C TRP A 121 14.62 3.47 2.30
N GLY A 122 15.94 3.43 2.16
CA GLY A 122 16.61 3.64 0.88
C GLY A 122 16.88 5.11 0.51
N HIS A 123 16.91 6.02 1.49
CA HIS A 123 17.24 7.43 1.25
C HIS A 123 18.70 7.55 0.79
N ALA A 124 18.90 8.00 -0.44
CA ALA A 124 20.21 8.11 -1.08
C ALA A 124 20.81 9.52 -0.88
N CYS A 125 21.99 9.58 -0.28
CA CYS A 125 22.69 10.83 0.00
C CYS A 125 23.35 11.37 -1.27
N ILE A 126 22.61 12.17 -2.06
CA ILE A 126 23.10 12.75 -3.33
C ILE A 126 22.85 14.26 -3.36
N PRO A 127 23.90 15.11 -3.30
CA PRO A 127 25.30 14.75 -2.99
C PRO A 127 25.45 14.15 -1.58
N GLU A 128 26.57 13.51 -1.25
CA GLU A 128 26.76 12.87 0.07
C GLU A 128 26.47 13.82 1.25
N SER A 129 26.81 15.11 1.10
CA SER A 129 26.56 16.15 2.10
C SER A 129 25.08 16.42 2.39
N SER A 130 24.15 15.93 1.55
CA SER A 130 22.71 16.00 1.82
C SER A 130 22.32 15.29 3.13
N CYS A 131 23.15 14.36 3.59
CA CYS A 131 22.93 13.58 4.81
C CYS A 131 23.71 14.09 6.03
N ASP A 132 24.44 15.20 5.95
CA ASP A 132 25.31 15.68 7.04
C ASP A 132 24.54 15.94 8.35
N SER A 133 23.29 16.41 8.25
CA SER A 133 22.40 16.65 9.39
C SER A 133 21.72 15.39 9.93
N ILE A 134 21.78 14.28 9.20
CA ILE A 134 21.11 13.03 9.58
C ILE A 134 21.97 12.29 10.61
N SER A 135 21.38 11.99 11.75
CA SER A 135 22.02 11.18 12.80
C SER A 135 21.80 9.69 12.56
N SER A 136 22.82 8.89 12.87
CA SER A 136 22.78 7.42 12.81
C SER A 136 23.11 6.85 14.19
N PRO A 137 22.38 5.84 14.71
CA PRO A 137 21.27 5.15 14.07
C PRO A 137 20.00 5.99 13.92
N LEU A 138 19.34 5.88 12.77
CA LEU A 138 18.11 6.59 12.44
C LEU A 138 16.91 5.96 13.16
N SER A 139 16.02 6.78 13.70
CA SER A 139 14.75 6.30 14.24
C SER A 139 13.78 5.94 13.11
N LYS A 140 12.83 5.03 13.35
CA LYS A 140 11.80 4.73 12.35
C LYS A 140 10.94 5.94 12.00
N THR A 141 10.70 6.83 12.97
CA THR A 141 9.93 8.06 12.75
C THR A 141 10.69 9.00 11.81
N ASP A 142 11.98 9.20 12.02
CA ASP A 142 12.81 10.03 11.14
C ASP A 142 12.98 9.38 9.76
N GLY A 143 13.10 8.05 9.71
CA GLY A 143 13.12 7.30 8.45
C GLY A 143 11.82 7.41 7.65
N ASP A 144 10.67 7.40 8.33
CA ASP A 144 9.38 7.61 7.69
C ASP A 144 9.25 9.05 7.17
N ALA A 145 9.79 10.05 7.89
CA ALA A 145 9.84 11.42 7.42
C ALA A 145 10.74 11.57 6.17
N LEU A 146 11.95 11.02 6.19
CA LEU A 146 12.84 11.01 5.02
C LEU A 146 12.18 10.34 3.81
N LEU A 147 11.50 9.20 4.01
CA LEU A 147 10.82 8.52 2.92
C LEU A 147 9.68 9.38 2.35
N ARG A 148 8.93 10.11 3.17
CA ARG A 148 7.90 11.04 2.69
C ARG A 148 8.52 12.16 1.84
N ASP A 149 9.66 12.68 2.25
CA ASP A 149 10.39 13.70 1.49
C ASP A 149 10.88 13.15 0.14
N ASP A 150 11.47 11.96 0.12
CA ASP A 150 11.91 11.27 -1.10
C ASP A 150 10.76 11.01 -2.09
N LEU A 151 9.56 10.75 -1.55
CA LEU A 151 8.36 10.49 -2.33
C LEU A 151 7.77 11.76 -2.95
N GLN A 152 8.13 12.97 -2.51
CA GLN A 152 7.53 14.22 -3.00
C GLN A 152 7.68 14.42 -4.52
N VAL A 153 8.81 13.99 -5.09
CA VAL A 153 8.99 14.02 -6.55
C VAL A 153 7.95 13.13 -7.24
N LYS A 154 7.62 11.97 -6.67
CA LYS A 154 6.68 10.99 -7.24
C LYS A 154 5.24 11.42 -7.04
N VAL A 155 4.92 11.94 -5.86
CA VAL A 155 3.68 12.66 -5.55
C VAL A 155 3.39 13.72 -6.61
N ASN A 156 4.36 14.60 -6.89
CA ASN A 156 4.21 15.64 -7.90
C ASN A 156 4.00 15.08 -9.32
N CYS A 157 4.68 13.98 -9.68
CA CYS A 157 4.45 13.34 -10.97
C CYS A 157 3.01 12.80 -11.13
N VAL A 158 2.40 12.30 -10.06
CA VAL A 158 0.99 11.86 -10.04
C VAL A 158 0.06 13.06 -10.16
N LEU A 159 0.27 14.09 -9.34
CA LEU A 159 -0.55 15.31 -9.34
C LEU A 159 -0.55 16.04 -10.68
N VAL A 160 0.60 16.14 -11.34
CA VAL A 160 0.74 16.83 -12.63
C VAL A 160 0.30 15.94 -13.79
N GLY A 161 0.57 14.64 -13.72
CA GLY A 161 0.36 13.72 -14.83
C GLY A 161 -1.10 13.28 -15.01
N ILE A 162 -1.90 13.29 -13.94
CA ILE A 162 -3.25 12.72 -13.93
C ILE A 162 -4.30 13.80 -13.76
N THR A 163 -5.22 13.88 -14.71
CA THR A 163 -6.25 14.92 -14.80
C THR A 163 -7.63 14.45 -14.38
N VAL A 164 -7.83 13.13 -14.26
CA VAL A 164 -9.06 12.55 -13.72
C VAL A 164 -9.01 12.54 -12.20
N GLU A 165 -10.17 12.61 -11.55
CA GLU A 165 -10.24 12.49 -10.09
C GLU A 165 -9.76 11.11 -9.63
N LEU A 166 -8.91 11.11 -8.60
CA LEU A 166 -8.39 9.89 -7.98
C LEU A 166 -8.94 9.75 -6.57
N THR A 167 -9.20 8.52 -6.16
CA THR A 167 -9.29 8.19 -4.73
C THR A 167 -7.89 8.21 -4.09
N GLN A 168 -7.80 8.34 -2.77
CA GLN A 168 -6.50 8.25 -2.07
C GLN A 168 -5.78 6.93 -2.37
N ASN A 169 -6.49 5.80 -2.48
CA ASN A 169 -5.86 4.50 -2.74
C ASN A 169 -5.28 4.42 -4.16
N GLN A 170 -5.97 4.98 -5.15
CA GLN A 170 -5.43 5.11 -6.51
C GLN A 170 -4.18 5.98 -6.50
N PHE A 171 -4.24 7.12 -5.82
CA PHE A 171 -3.10 8.02 -5.67
C PHE A 171 -1.89 7.31 -5.02
N ASP A 172 -2.09 6.67 -3.88
CA ASP A 172 -1.07 5.93 -3.12
C ASP A 172 -0.42 4.81 -3.95
N ALA A 173 -1.24 4.03 -4.68
CA ALA A 173 -0.76 2.97 -5.56
C ALA A 173 0.10 3.52 -6.70
N LEU A 174 -0.30 4.65 -7.29
CA LEU A 174 0.43 5.31 -8.37
C LEU A 174 1.74 5.95 -7.88
N VAL A 175 1.75 6.51 -6.67
CA VAL A 175 2.98 7.02 -6.04
C VAL A 175 3.96 5.88 -5.79
N SER A 176 3.51 4.74 -5.23
CA SER A 176 4.35 3.54 -5.07
C SER A 176 4.88 3.03 -6.42
N PHE A 177 4.03 3.02 -7.44
CA PHE A 177 4.40 2.61 -8.80
C PHE A 177 5.49 3.52 -9.37
N ALA A 178 5.31 4.84 -9.25
CA ALA A 178 6.25 5.85 -9.74
C ALA A 178 7.57 5.88 -8.94
N TYR A 179 7.54 5.56 -7.65
CA TYR A 179 8.74 5.40 -6.85
C TYR A 179 9.65 4.30 -7.40
N ASN A 180 9.07 3.16 -7.77
CA ASN A 180 9.84 2.03 -8.32
C ASN A 180 10.23 2.18 -9.78
N THR A 181 9.33 2.71 -10.61
CA THR A 181 9.48 2.67 -12.08
C THR A 181 9.85 4.02 -12.69
N GLY A 182 9.86 5.08 -11.88
CA GLY A 182 10.10 6.46 -12.33
C GLY A 182 8.87 7.13 -12.95
N CYS A 183 8.95 8.46 -13.08
CA CYS A 183 7.83 9.27 -13.58
C CYS A 183 7.54 9.07 -15.07
N GLY A 184 8.53 8.68 -15.88
CA GLY A 184 8.30 8.38 -17.30
C GLY A 184 7.38 7.18 -17.51
N SER A 185 7.55 6.13 -16.70
CA SER A 185 6.68 4.96 -16.69
C SER A 185 5.27 5.32 -16.22
N LEU A 186 5.17 6.15 -15.18
CA LEU A 186 3.89 6.67 -14.69
C LEU A 186 3.17 7.48 -15.78
N ALA A 187 3.87 8.32 -16.54
CA ALA A 187 3.26 9.14 -17.60
C ALA A 187 2.52 8.29 -18.65
N ILE A 188 3.03 7.09 -18.96
CA ILE A 188 2.36 6.16 -19.88
C ILE A 188 1.06 5.63 -19.26
N VAL A 189 1.08 5.25 -17.98
CA VAL A 189 -0.11 4.82 -17.25
C VAL A 189 -1.13 5.97 -17.16
N ALA A 190 -0.67 7.19 -16.88
CA ALA A 190 -1.49 8.39 -16.77
C ALA A 190 -2.20 8.73 -18.09
N GLN A 191 -1.53 8.60 -19.24
CA GLN A 191 -2.16 8.80 -20.56
C GLN A 191 -3.34 7.86 -20.82
N ILE A 192 -3.29 6.64 -20.29
CA ILE A 192 -4.37 5.67 -20.40
C ILE A 192 -5.48 6.03 -19.42
N LEU A 193 -5.11 6.30 -18.17
CA LEU A 193 -6.06 6.62 -17.11
C LEU A 193 -6.84 7.92 -17.38
N ASN A 194 -6.21 8.95 -17.93
CA ASN A 194 -6.85 10.22 -18.28
C ASN A 194 -7.90 10.10 -19.38
N LYS A 195 -7.93 8.98 -20.12
CA LYS A 195 -9.00 8.64 -21.07
C LYS A 195 -10.17 7.91 -20.41
N GLY A 196 -10.12 7.72 -19.10
CA GLY A 196 -11.07 6.92 -18.33
C GLY A 196 -10.81 5.41 -18.39
N ASP A 197 -9.71 4.96 -19.03
CA ASP A 197 -9.41 3.53 -19.18
C ASP A 197 -8.66 2.96 -17.97
N VAL A 198 -9.41 2.70 -16.90
CA VAL A 198 -8.88 2.11 -15.66
C VAL A 198 -8.32 0.69 -15.87
N ALA A 199 -8.98 -0.12 -16.72
CA ALA A 199 -8.55 -1.49 -16.98
C ALA A 199 -7.24 -1.53 -17.77
N GLY A 200 -7.09 -0.66 -18.76
CA GLY A 200 -5.86 -0.47 -19.51
C GLY A 200 -4.73 0.05 -18.63
N ALA A 201 -4.99 1.02 -17.76
CA ALA A 201 -3.99 1.58 -16.84
C ALA A 201 -3.43 0.50 -15.89
N THR A 202 -4.29 -0.27 -15.24
CA THR A 202 -3.86 -1.35 -14.32
C THR A 202 -3.19 -2.51 -15.05
N SER A 203 -3.63 -2.84 -16.28
CA SER A 203 -2.94 -3.81 -17.13
C SER A 203 -1.53 -3.33 -17.48
N LYS A 204 -1.40 -2.03 -17.81
CA LYS A 204 -0.10 -1.42 -18.11
C LYS A 204 0.84 -1.46 -16.90
N MET A 205 0.33 -1.20 -15.71
CA MET A 205 1.12 -1.32 -14.47
C MET A 205 1.70 -2.74 -14.30
N LYS A 206 0.93 -3.79 -14.62
CA LYS A 206 1.36 -5.20 -14.52
C LYS A 206 2.48 -5.59 -15.48
N GLU A 207 2.75 -4.80 -16.51
CA GLU A 207 3.85 -5.07 -17.45
C GLU A 207 5.23 -4.71 -16.86
N TYR A 208 5.30 -3.82 -15.86
CA TYR A 208 6.54 -3.34 -15.26
C TYR A 208 7.11 -4.35 -14.25
N THR A 209 7.53 -5.49 -14.78
CA THR A 209 7.98 -6.66 -14.00
C THR A 209 9.39 -7.11 -14.33
N LYS A 210 10.11 -6.36 -15.19
CA LYS A 210 11.42 -6.76 -15.70
C LYS A 210 12.53 -5.83 -15.20
N SER A 211 13.72 -6.41 -15.01
CA SER A 211 14.99 -5.69 -14.88
C SER A 211 16.05 -6.40 -15.71
N GLY A 212 16.89 -5.64 -16.43
CA GLY A 212 17.88 -6.22 -17.36
C GLY A 212 17.28 -7.13 -18.44
N GLY A 213 16.00 -6.93 -18.80
CA GLY A 213 15.26 -7.76 -19.75
C GLY A 213 14.58 -9.00 -19.16
N THR A 214 14.88 -9.37 -17.90
CA THR A 214 14.36 -10.58 -17.25
C THR A 214 13.20 -10.26 -16.31
N VAL A 215 12.15 -11.08 -16.33
CA VAL A 215 11.01 -10.96 -15.40
C VAL A 215 11.47 -11.32 -13.98
N LEU A 216 11.21 -10.45 -13.02
CA LEU A 216 11.54 -10.64 -11.61
C LEU A 216 10.28 -10.96 -10.81
N PRO A 217 10.22 -12.12 -10.10
CA PRO A 217 9.07 -12.50 -9.29
C PRO A 217 8.67 -11.45 -8.24
N GLY A 218 9.66 -10.76 -7.66
CA GLY A 218 9.42 -9.67 -6.71
C GLY A 218 8.65 -8.50 -7.32
N LEU A 219 8.96 -8.12 -8.58
CA LEU A 219 8.25 -7.06 -9.27
C LEU A 219 6.84 -7.49 -9.68
N VAL A 220 6.65 -8.75 -10.12
CA VAL A 220 5.30 -9.31 -10.39
C VAL A 220 4.42 -9.19 -9.15
N LYS A 221 4.94 -9.60 -7.99
CA LYS A 221 4.23 -9.48 -6.71
C LYS A 221 3.94 -8.02 -6.37
N ARG A 222 4.93 -7.13 -6.51
CA ARG A 222 4.76 -5.68 -6.24
C ARG A 222 3.64 -5.06 -7.09
N ARG A 223 3.63 -5.31 -8.41
CA ARG A 223 2.58 -4.79 -9.31
C ARG A 223 1.20 -5.32 -8.95
N ALA A 224 1.08 -6.59 -8.52
CA ALA A 224 -0.19 -7.16 -8.09
C ALA A 224 -0.75 -6.45 -6.84
N ILE A 225 0.09 -6.18 -5.84
CA ILE A 225 -0.33 -5.47 -4.62
C ILE A 225 -0.70 -4.02 -4.91
N GLU A 226 0.09 -3.31 -5.73
CA GLU A 226 -0.24 -1.94 -6.15
C GLU A 226 -1.56 -1.87 -6.92
N VAL A 227 -1.81 -2.80 -7.86
CA VAL A 227 -3.10 -2.86 -8.57
C VAL A 227 -4.25 -3.17 -7.62
N ASN A 228 -4.06 -4.07 -6.66
CA ASN A 228 -5.10 -4.37 -5.67
C ASN A 228 -5.45 -3.14 -4.81
N LEU A 229 -4.45 -2.33 -4.42
CA LEU A 229 -4.70 -1.06 -3.74
C LEU A 229 -5.40 -0.07 -4.69
N PHE A 230 -5.00 0.01 -5.94
CA PHE A 230 -5.61 0.92 -6.91
C PHE A 230 -7.11 0.65 -7.15
N THR A 231 -7.53 -0.61 -7.12
CA THR A 231 -8.91 -1.03 -7.45
C THR A 231 -9.83 -1.25 -6.24
N SER A 232 -9.40 -0.87 -5.03
CA SER A 232 -10.14 -1.08 -3.79
C SER A 232 -11.19 -0.02 -3.48
#